data_AF-A0AAD2VF92-F1
#
_entry.id   AF-A0AAD2VF92-F1
#
_cell.length_a   1.000
_cell.length_b   1.000
_cell.length_c   1.000
_cell.angle_alpha   90.00
_cell.angle_beta   90.00
_cell.angle_gamma   90.00
#
_symmetry.space_group_name_H-M   'P 1'
#
loop_
_entity.id
_entity.type
_entity.pdbx_description
1 polymer ?
#
loop_
_entity_poly.entity_id
_entity_poly.type
_entity_poly.pdbx_seq_one_letter_code
_entity_poly.pdbx_strand_id
1 'polypeptide(L)'
;MATLTRLFIHPVKSMRGIGLTHTLADVSGLAFDRIFMITEPDGTFITARQFPQMVRFTPSPVHDGLHLTAPDGSSAYVRFADFATQDAPTEVWGTHFTARIAPGAINKWLSGFFSREVQLRWVGPQMTRRVKRHNTVPLSFADGYPYLLANEASLRDLQQRCPASVKMEQFRPNLVVSGASAWEEDRWKVIRIGDVVFDVVKPCSRCIFTTVSPEKGQKHPAGEPLKTLQSFRTAQDNGDVDFGQNLIARNSGVIRVGDEVEILATAPAKIYGAAAADDTANITQQPDANVDIDWQGQAFRGNNQQVLLEQLENQGIRIPYSCRAGICGSCRVQLLEGEVTPLKKSAMGDDGTILCCSCVPKTALKLAR
;
A
#
# COMPACT_ATOMS: atom_id res chain seq x y z
N MET A 1 -29.96 -4.15 7.82
CA MET A 1 -29.56 -4.79 6.55
C MET A 1 -28.28 -4.11 6.09
N ALA A 2 -27.29 -4.87 5.62
CA ALA A 2 -26.02 -4.29 5.19
C ALA A 2 -26.17 -3.65 3.80
N THR A 3 -25.49 -2.52 3.57
CA THR A 3 -25.66 -1.72 2.36
C THR A 3 -24.33 -1.13 1.93
N LEU A 4 -24.09 -1.06 0.61
CA LEU A 4 -22.94 -0.38 0.03
C LEU A 4 -23.13 1.14 0.10
N THR A 5 -22.37 1.84 0.93
CA THR A 5 -22.56 3.28 1.16
C THR A 5 -21.60 4.15 0.37
N ARG A 6 -20.41 3.66 0.02
CA ARG A 6 -19.44 4.43 -0.75
C ARG A 6 -18.64 3.52 -1.68
N LEU A 7 -18.33 4.05 -2.86
CA LEU A 7 -17.50 3.41 -3.86
C LEU A 7 -16.29 4.28 -4.16
N PHE A 8 -15.12 3.66 -4.30
CA PHE A 8 -13.90 4.35 -4.69
C PHE A 8 -13.10 3.58 -5.73
N ILE A 9 -12.49 4.35 -6.62
CA ILE A 9 -11.35 3.90 -7.42
C ILE A 9 -10.14 4.78 -7.14
N HIS A 10 -8.95 4.25 -7.37
CA HIS A 10 -7.71 5.02 -7.32
C HIS A 10 -6.92 4.74 -8.60
N PRO A 11 -7.15 5.53 -9.67
CA PRO A 11 -6.68 5.18 -11.00
C PRO A 11 -5.17 5.03 -11.13
N VAL A 12 -4.43 5.88 -10.44
CA VAL A 12 -2.98 5.77 -10.30
C VAL A 12 -2.66 5.23 -8.91
N LYS A 13 -1.86 4.17 -8.85
CA LYS A 13 -1.39 3.58 -7.59
C LYS A 13 -0.83 4.67 -6.68
N SER A 14 -1.27 4.67 -5.43
CA SER A 14 -0.87 5.61 -4.37
C SER A 14 -1.35 7.07 -4.51
N MET A 15 -2.01 7.47 -5.59
CA MET A 15 -2.58 8.82 -5.73
C MET A 15 -3.98 8.93 -5.11
N ARG A 16 -4.58 10.13 -5.18
CA ARG A 16 -5.92 10.41 -4.66
C ARG A 16 -6.96 9.44 -5.23
N GLY A 17 -7.90 9.03 -4.38
CA GLY A 17 -9.07 8.25 -4.80
C GLY A 17 -10.20 9.13 -5.30
N ILE A 18 -11.07 8.56 -6.11
CA ILE A 18 -12.26 9.20 -6.67
C ILE A 18 -13.48 8.48 -6.11
N GLY A 19 -14.40 9.22 -5.51
CA GLY A 19 -15.69 8.70 -5.07
C GLY A 19 -16.61 8.49 -6.27
N LEU A 20 -17.30 7.35 -6.31
CA LEU A 20 -18.23 6.99 -7.37
C LEU A 20 -19.64 6.76 -6.81
N THR A 21 -20.65 6.92 -7.66
CA THR A 21 -22.03 6.52 -7.34
C THR A 21 -22.36 5.12 -7.87
N HIS A 22 -21.67 4.69 -8.93
CA HIS A 22 -21.78 3.37 -9.54
C HIS A 22 -20.53 3.07 -10.38
N THR A 23 -20.29 1.80 -10.67
CA THR A 23 -19.19 1.36 -11.55
C THR A 23 -19.35 -0.09 -11.98
N LEU A 24 -18.67 -0.48 -13.05
CA LEU A 24 -18.51 -1.88 -13.43
C LEU A 24 -17.50 -2.54 -12.49
N ALA A 25 -17.99 -3.50 -11.71
CA ALA A 25 -17.15 -4.47 -11.03
C ALA A 25 -16.87 -5.64 -12.00
N ASP A 26 -15.59 -5.93 -12.20
CA ASP A 26 -15.10 -7.04 -13.01
C ASP A 26 -14.20 -7.98 -12.19
N VAL A 27 -13.90 -9.17 -12.71
CA VAL A 27 -12.96 -10.12 -12.08
C VAL A 27 -11.58 -9.50 -11.82
N SER A 28 -11.19 -8.52 -12.64
CA SER A 28 -9.91 -7.78 -12.54
C SER A 28 -9.92 -6.60 -11.55
N GLY A 29 -11.07 -6.25 -10.99
CA GLY A 29 -11.26 -5.07 -10.13
C GLY A 29 -12.36 -4.14 -10.63
N LEU A 30 -12.51 -2.99 -9.97
CA LEU A 30 -13.35 -1.92 -10.48
C LEU A 30 -12.74 -1.31 -11.74
N ALA A 31 -13.57 -0.92 -12.69
CA ALA A 31 -13.12 -0.22 -13.89
C ALA A 31 -12.23 0.98 -13.53
N PHE A 32 -11.09 1.09 -14.22
CA PHE A 32 -10.03 2.09 -14.01
C PHE A 32 -9.30 2.04 -12.67
N ASP A 33 -9.48 1.02 -11.83
CA ASP A 33 -8.84 0.98 -10.52
C ASP A 33 -7.37 0.49 -10.56
N ARG A 34 -6.45 1.38 -10.16
CA ARG A 34 -4.99 1.15 -10.14
C ARG A 34 -4.46 0.61 -11.47
N ILE A 35 -5.00 1.04 -12.61
CA ILE A 35 -4.50 0.65 -13.93
C ILE A 35 -3.25 1.44 -14.34
N PHE A 36 -2.91 2.49 -13.59
CA PHE A 36 -1.68 3.26 -13.76
C PHE A 36 -0.78 3.19 -12.51
N MET A 37 0.52 3.34 -12.70
CA MET A 37 1.51 3.38 -11.61
C MET A 37 2.70 4.25 -11.99
N ILE A 38 3.30 4.91 -10.99
CA ILE A 38 4.59 5.59 -11.15
C ILE A 38 5.70 4.60 -10.82
N THR A 39 6.72 4.54 -11.68
CA THR A 39 7.89 3.69 -11.50
C THR A 39 9.19 4.45 -11.70
N GLU A 40 10.30 3.88 -11.25
CA GLU A 40 11.64 4.19 -11.76
C GLU A 40 11.77 3.71 -13.23
N PRO A 41 12.79 4.16 -13.98
CA PRO A 41 12.98 3.77 -15.38
C PRO A 41 13.07 2.25 -15.61
N ASP A 42 13.56 1.51 -14.62
CA ASP A 42 13.71 0.06 -14.69
C ASP A 42 12.44 -0.73 -14.30
N GLY A 43 11.34 -0.03 -14.01
CA GLY A 43 10.06 -0.65 -13.69
C GLY A 43 9.79 -0.88 -12.20
N THR A 44 10.68 -0.43 -11.32
CA THR A 44 10.48 -0.47 -9.86
C THR A 44 9.40 0.49 -9.43
N PHE A 45 8.40 -0.01 -8.71
CA PHE A 45 7.23 0.76 -8.30
C PHE A 45 7.58 1.84 -7.27
N ILE A 46 6.99 3.03 -7.43
CA ILE A 46 7.05 4.13 -6.47
C ILE A 46 5.69 4.25 -5.78
N THR A 47 5.67 4.36 -4.45
CA THR A 47 4.42 4.44 -3.67
C THR A 47 4.41 5.57 -2.67
N ALA A 48 3.21 5.94 -2.18
CA ALA A 48 3.12 6.95 -1.13
C ALA A 48 3.64 6.49 0.25
N ARG A 49 4.13 5.24 0.36
CA ARG A 49 4.91 4.81 1.52
C ARG A 49 6.28 5.52 1.57
N GLN A 50 6.88 5.76 0.40
CA GLN A 50 8.11 6.54 0.20
C GLN A 50 7.77 8.01 -0.15
N PHE A 51 6.81 8.14 -1.07
CA PHE A 51 6.09 9.24 -1.71
C PHE A 51 4.87 9.91 -1.06
N PRO A 52 4.73 10.21 0.25
CA PRO A 52 3.43 10.64 0.81
C PRO A 52 2.68 11.72 0.02
N GLN A 53 3.40 12.67 -0.59
CA GLN A 53 2.84 13.74 -1.43
C GLN A 53 2.08 13.23 -2.67
N MET A 54 2.29 11.98 -3.12
CA MET A 54 1.56 11.36 -4.24
C MET A 54 0.04 11.41 -4.04
N VAL A 55 -0.45 11.34 -2.80
CA VAL A 55 -1.90 11.39 -2.51
C VAL A 55 -2.54 12.74 -2.86
N ARG A 56 -1.73 13.76 -3.14
CA ARG A 56 -2.19 15.10 -3.52
C ARG A 56 -2.40 15.28 -5.02
N PHE A 57 -1.84 14.38 -5.84
CA PHE A 57 -2.16 14.32 -7.26
C PHE A 57 -3.61 13.87 -7.45
N THR A 58 -4.32 14.54 -8.34
CA THR A 58 -5.72 14.28 -8.65
C THR A 58 -5.82 13.63 -10.03
N PRO A 59 -5.92 12.28 -10.11
CA PRO A 59 -6.18 11.60 -11.36
C PRO A 59 -7.63 11.77 -11.78
N SER A 60 -7.87 11.89 -13.08
CA SER A 60 -9.19 11.93 -13.70
C SER A 60 -9.16 11.05 -14.96
N PRO A 61 -9.60 9.79 -14.88
CA PRO A 61 -9.75 8.94 -16.05
C PRO A 61 -10.70 9.60 -17.04
N VAL A 62 -10.37 9.52 -18.32
CA VAL A 62 -11.24 9.93 -19.41
C VAL A 62 -11.39 8.78 -20.40
N HIS A 63 -12.32 8.90 -21.34
CA HIS A 63 -12.68 7.83 -22.28
C HIS A 63 -11.48 7.22 -23.04
N ASP A 64 -10.47 8.02 -23.38
CA ASP A 64 -9.30 7.63 -24.15
C ASP A 64 -7.98 7.73 -23.38
N GLY A 65 -7.99 7.95 -22.05
CA GLY A 65 -6.76 8.05 -21.27
C GLY A 65 -6.89 8.57 -19.85
N LEU A 66 -5.91 9.38 -19.44
CA LEU A 66 -5.81 9.96 -18.10
C LEU A 66 -5.47 11.45 -18.18
N HIS A 67 -6.29 12.28 -17.54
CA HIS A 67 -5.91 13.63 -17.15
C HIS A 67 -5.41 13.61 -15.70
N LEU A 68 -4.20 14.13 -15.46
CA LEU A 68 -3.57 14.12 -14.15
C LEU A 68 -3.21 15.53 -13.72
N THR A 69 -3.80 15.99 -12.61
CA THR A 69 -3.49 17.31 -12.01
C THR A 69 -2.53 17.13 -10.84
N ALA A 70 -1.43 17.88 -10.86
CA ALA A 70 -0.43 17.92 -9.80
C ALA A 70 -0.82 18.90 -8.68
N PRO A 71 -0.14 18.83 -7.51
CA PRO A 71 -0.48 19.67 -6.36
C PRO A 71 -0.25 21.18 -6.57
N ASP A 72 0.55 21.56 -7.56
CA ASP A 72 0.81 22.96 -7.94
C ASP A 72 -0.24 23.53 -8.91
N GLY A 73 -1.23 22.71 -9.31
CA GLY A 73 -2.27 23.07 -10.26
C GLY A 73 -1.92 22.83 -11.73
N SER A 74 -0.66 22.49 -12.04
CA SER A 74 -0.30 22.05 -13.39
C SER A 74 -0.95 20.70 -13.71
N SER A 75 -1.14 20.41 -14.99
CA SER A 75 -1.76 19.17 -15.42
C SER A 75 -1.11 18.61 -16.68
N ALA A 76 -1.24 17.30 -16.83
CA ALA A 76 -0.82 16.58 -18.01
C ALA A 76 -1.94 15.65 -18.47
N TYR A 77 -2.05 15.50 -19.79
CA TYR A 77 -3.00 14.62 -20.43
C TYR A 77 -2.25 13.55 -21.23
N VAL A 78 -2.64 12.28 -21.08
CA VAL A 78 -2.05 11.16 -21.81
C VAL A 78 -3.13 10.21 -22.30
N ARG A 79 -3.13 9.93 -23.61
CA ARG A 79 -4.06 8.95 -24.19
C ARG A 79 -3.48 7.56 -24.12
N PHE A 80 -4.34 6.54 -24.05
CA PHE A 80 -3.94 5.14 -24.17
C PHE A 80 -3.13 4.86 -25.44
N ALA A 81 -3.48 5.54 -26.54
CA ALA A 81 -2.79 5.42 -27.83
C ALA A 81 -1.37 6.04 -27.84
N ASP A 82 -1.07 6.93 -26.89
CA ASP A 82 0.25 7.58 -26.79
C ASP A 82 1.25 6.74 -25.98
N PHE A 83 0.79 5.72 -25.25
CA PHE A 83 1.69 4.80 -24.57
C PHE A 83 2.47 3.94 -25.57
N ALA A 84 3.70 3.58 -25.20
CA ALA A 84 4.53 2.68 -26.00
C ALA A 84 3.78 1.39 -26.37
N THR A 85 3.93 0.94 -27.62
CA THR A 85 3.27 -0.28 -28.11
C THR A 85 3.88 -1.56 -27.54
N GLN A 86 5.18 -1.52 -27.24
CA GLN A 86 5.90 -2.62 -26.60
C GLN A 86 5.69 -2.58 -25.08
N ASP A 87 5.34 -3.73 -24.51
CA ASP A 87 5.25 -3.85 -23.05
C ASP A 87 6.66 -3.96 -22.46
N ALA A 88 6.88 -3.25 -21.36
CA ALA A 88 8.15 -3.23 -20.63
C ALA A 88 8.02 -3.94 -19.27
N PRO A 89 9.08 -4.63 -18.79
CA PRO A 89 9.08 -5.29 -17.48
C PRO A 89 8.83 -4.30 -16.34
N THR A 90 8.09 -4.74 -15.32
CA THR A 90 7.83 -4.01 -14.07
C THR A 90 7.54 -5.00 -12.95
N GLU A 91 7.54 -4.55 -11.71
CA GLU A 91 7.17 -5.38 -10.58
C GLU A 91 6.33 -4.66 -9.53
N VAL A 92 5.60 -5.45 -8.75
CA VAL A 92 4.94 -5.02 -7.52
C VAL A 92 5.10 -6.14 -6.49
N TRP A 93 5.79 -5.87 -5.39
CA TRP A 93 6.03 -6.81 -4.28
C TRP A 93 6.62 -8.15 -4.73
N GLY A 94 7.65 -8.13 -5.59
CA GLY A 94 8.31 -9.32 -6.13
C GLY A 94 7.51 -10.07 -7.20
N THR A 95 6.29 -9.61 -7.52
CA THR A 95 5.52 -10.14 -8.66
C THR A 95 5.93 -9.38 -9.91
N HIS A 96 6.54 -10.08 -10.87
CA HIS A 96 7.02 -9.52 -12.13
C HIS A 96 5.98 -9.69 -13.23
N PHE A 97 5.77 -8.64 -14.02
CA PHE A 97 4.80 -8.58 -15.11
C PHE A 97 5.20 -7.45 -16.07
N THR A 98 4.32 -7.10 -17.00
CA THR A 98 4.61 -6.09 -18.02
C THR A 98 3.60 -4.94 -18.00
N ALA A 99 4.05 -3.77 -18.46
CA ALA A 99 3.23 -2.57 -18.59
C ALA A 99 3.79 -1.65 -19.68
N ARG A 100 2.96 -0.77 -20.22
CA ARG A 100 3.35 0.21 -21.24
C ARG A 100 3.79 1.53 -20.62
N ILE A 101 4.81 2.15 -21.19
CA ILE A 101 5.42 3.38 -20.68
C ILE A 101 4.79 4.59 -21.37
N ALA A 102 4.46 5.63 -20.61
CA ALA A 102 3.93 6.89 -21.13
C ALA A 102 5.00 7.66 -21.95
N PRO A 103 4.58 8.61 -22.80
CA PRO A 103 5.50 9.47 -23.55
C PRO A 103 6.53 10.20 -22.67
N GLY A 104 7.71 10.46 -23.23
CA GLY A 104 8.79 11.16 -22.53
C GLY A 104 8.41 12.52 -21.95
N ALA A 105 7.50 13.27 -22.59
CA ALA A 105 7.00 14.54 -22.08
C ALA A 105 6.23 14.38 -20.75
N ILE A 106 5.40 13.34 -20.63
CA ILE A 106 4.65 13.02 -19.40
C ILE A 106 5.62 12.61 -18.29
N ASN A 107 6.58 11.76 -18.62
CA ASN A 107 7.59 11.28 -17.67
C ASN A 107 8.48 12.42 -17.18
N LYS A 108 8.88 13.35 -18.06
CA LYS A 108 9.66 14.54 -17.71
C LYS A 108 8.88 15.48 -16.79
N TRP A 109 7.60 15.72 -17.08
CA TRP A 109 6.74 16.52 -16.22
C TRP A 109 6.62 15.91 -14.82
N LEU A 110 6.35 14.60 -14.72
CA LEU A 110 6.31 13.90 -13.43
C LEU A 110 7.65 13.94 -12.70
N SER A 111 8.77 13.75 -13.41
CA SER A 111 10.11 13.72 -12.82
C SER A 111 10.44 15.03 -12.09
N GLY A 112 9.90 16.16 -12.54
CA GLY A 112 10.01 17.45 -11.84
C GLY A 112 9.41 17.45 -10.41
N PHE A 113 8.39 16.62 -10.15
CA PHE A 113 7.76 16.52 -8.82
C PHE A 113 8.41 15.50 -7.89
N PHE A 114 9.02 14.45 -8.45
CA PHE A 114 9.69 13.41 -7.66
C PHE A 114 11.19 13.68 -7.45
N SER A 115 11.71 14.75 -8.07
CA SER A 115 13.14 15.12 -8.05
C SER A 115 14.06 13.96 -8.46
N ARG A 116 13.57 13.08 -9.34
CA ARG A 116 14.26 11.92 -9.90
C ARG A 116 13.58 11.54 -11.22
N GLU A 117 14.26 10.76 -12.05
CA GLU A 117 13.61 10.19 -13.23
C GLU A 117 12.52 9.19 -12.82
N VAL A 118 11.31 9.41 -13.33
CA VAL A 118 10.17 8.50 -13.14
C VAL A 118 9.43 8.26 -14.45
N GLN A 119 8.68 7.17 -14.50
CA GLN A 119 7.82 6.81 -15.60
C GLN A 119 6.38 6.62 -15.11
N LEU A 120 5.42 7.17 -15.83
CA LEU A 120 4.03 6.71 -15.73
C LEU A 120 3.88 5.44 -16.57
N ARG A 121 3.30 4.41 -15.98
CA ARG A 121 3.01 3.14 -16.64
C ARG A 121 1.53 2.81 -16.60
N TRP A 122 1.05 2.22 -17.68
CA TRP A 122 -0.30 1.68 -17.82
C TRP A 122 -0.21 0.16 -17.99
N VAL A 123 -1.10 -0.60 -17.35
CA VAL A 123 -1.14 -2.08 -17.48
C VAL A 123 -1.38 -2.57 -18.92
N GLY A 124 -1.76 -1.68 -19.83
CA GLY A 124 -2.07 -2.04 -21.21
C GLY A 124 -3.50 -2.58 -21.36
N PRO A 125 -3.89 -2.93 -22.59
CA PRO A 125 -5.23 -3.47 -22.87
C PRO A 125 -5.43 -4.89 -22.31
N GLN A 126 -4.34 -5.62 -22.06
CA GLN A 126 -4.37 -6.97 -21.49
C GLN A 126 -3.44 -7.03 -20.28
N MET A 127 -4.00 -7.32 -19.10
CA MET A 127 -3.19 -7.44 -17.89
C MET A 127 -2.41 -8.76 -17.90
N THR A 128 -1.10 -8.70 -17.67
CA THR A 128 -0.23 -9.89 -17.57
C THR A 128 -0.02 -10.36 -16.14
N ARG A 129 -0.37 -9.54 -15.13
CA ARG A 129 -0.25 -9.90 -13.71
C ARG A 129 -1.47 -10.68 -13.21
N ARG A 130 -1.24 -11.57 -12.24
CA ARG A 130 -2.27 -12.38 -11.59
C ARG A 130 -2.21 -12.26 -10.07
N VAL A 131 -3.34 -12.50 -9.42
CA VAL A 131 -3.41 -12.61 -7.96
C VAL A 131 -2.62 -13.85 -7.51
N LYS A 132 -1.75 -13.68 -6.51
CA LYS A 132 -0.96 -14.79 -5.95
C LYS A 132 -1.89 -15.88 -5.40
N ARG A 133 -1.66 -17.14 -5.77
CA ARG A 133 -2.52 -18.31 -5.45
C ARG A 133 -3.88 -18.34 -6.17
N HIS A 134 -4.17 -17.37 -7.05
CA HIS A 134 -5.36 -17.33 -7.89
C HIS A 134 -4.96 -16.97 -9.32
N ASN A 135 -4.26 -17.90 -9.99
CA ASN A 135 -3.55 -17.64 -11.25
C ASN A 135 -4.46 -17.29 -12.44
N THR A 136 -5.77 -17.48 -12.32
CA THR A 136 -6.77 -17.11 -13.33
C THR A 136 -7.30 -15.69 -13.14
N VAL A 137 -7.07 -15.07 -11.98
CA VAL A 137 -7.63 -13.75 -11.64
C VAL A 137 -6.65 -12.66 -12.06
N PRO A 138 -6.98 -11.81 -13.05
CA PRO A 138 -6.15 -10.68 -13.44
C PRO A 138 -6.00 -9.68 -12.29
N LEU A 139 -4.87 -9.01 -12.24
CA LEU A 139 -4.61 -7.98 -11.23
C LEU A 139 -3.94 -6.77 -11.87
N SER A 140 -4.41 -5.58 -11.52
CA SER A 140 -3.77 -4.32 -11.93
C SER A 140 -2.52 -4.03 -11.08
N PHE A 141 -2.16 -2.75 -10.91
CA PHE A 141 -1.11 -2.34 -9.97
C PHE A 141 -1.56 -2.35 -8.50
N ALA A 142 -2.75 -2.88 -8.18
CA ALA A 142 -3.20 -3.10 -6.80
C ALA A 142 -2.19 -3.94 -5.98
N ASP A 143 -2.19 -3.84 -4.65
CA ASP A 143 -1.13 -4.48 -3.85
C ASP A 143 -1.18 -6.02 -3.93
N GLY A 144 -2.36 -6.63 -3.80
CA GLY A 144 -2.48 -8.09 -3.84
C GLY A 144 -3.83 -8.64 -4.29
N TYR A 145 -4.90 -7.86 -4.19
CA TYR A 145 -6.25 -8.30 -4.57
C TYR A 145 -7.00 -7.17 -5.32
N PRO A 146 -7.96 -7.52 -6.19
CA PRO A 146 -8.66 -6.53 -7.01
C PRO A 146 -9.59 -5.59 -6.21
N TYR A 147 -10.05 -6.04 -5.04
CA TYR A 147 -11.00 -5.29 -4.22
C TYR A 147 -10.56 -5.24 -2.76
N LEU A 148 -10.89 -4.12 -2.12
CA LEU A 148 -10.84 -3.97 -0.68
C LEU A 148 -12.20 -3.47 -0.16
N LEU A 149 -12.76 -4.21 0.80
CA LEU A 149 -13.97 -3.82 1.53
C LEU A 149 -13.61 -3.29 2.92
N ALA A 150 -14.31 -2.24 3.35
CA ALA A 150 -14.24 -1.73 4.71
C ALA A 150 -15.63 -1.42 5.26
N ASN A 151 -15.81 -1.65 6.55
CA ASN A 151 -17.06 -1.39 7.25
C ASN A 151 -16.99 -0.06 8.01
N GLU A 152 -18.02 0.78 7.87
CA GLU A 152 -18.11 2.05 8.59
C GLU A 152 -18.16 1.88 10.11
N ALA A 153 -18.79 0.80 10.61
CA ALA A 153 -18.85 0.54 12.04
C ALA A 153 -17.45 0.23 12.62
N SER A 154 -16.63 -0.52 11.87
CA SER A 154 -15.23 -0.80 12.22
C SER A 154 -14.38 0.48 12.22
N LEU A 155 -14.60 1.38 11.26
CA LEU A 155 -13.94 2.69 11.27
C LEU A 155 -14.35 3.51 12.51
N ARG A 156 -15.64 3.52 12.86
CA ARG A 156 -16.12 4.24 14.06
C ARG A 156 -15.52 3.70 15.35
N ASP A 157 -15.44 2.37 15.51
CA ASP A 157 -14.78 1.75 16.66
C ASP A 157 -13.28 2.13 16.72
N LEU A 158 -12.59 2.15 15.57
CA LEU A 158 -11.21 2.66 15.51
C LEU A 158 -11.11 4.14 15.91
N GLN A 159 -12.01 4.99 15.40
CA GLN A 159 -12.03 6.42 15.71
C GLN A 159 -12.26 6.70 17.20
N GLN A 160 -13.03 5.85 17.89
CA GLN A 160 -13.24 5.97 19.34
C GLN A 160 -11.97 5.63 20.15
N ARG A 161 -11.09 4.80 19.60
CA ARG A 161 -9.83 4.39 20.24
C ARG A 161 -8.63 5.26 19.84
N CYS A 162 -8.70 5.90 18.68
CA CYS A 162 -7.59 6.64 18.09
C CYS A 162 -7.64 8.12 18.47
N PRO A 163 -6.56 8.70 19.04
CA PRO A 163 -6.53 10.12 19.37
C PRO A 163 -6.44 11.03 18.13
N ALA A 164 -6.06 10.48 16.96
CA ALA A 164 -5.96 11.22 15.71
C ALA A 164 -7.26 11.15 14.91
N SER A 165 -7.50 12.16 14.06
CA SER A 165 -8.59 12.10 13.09
C SER A 165 -8.28 11.06 12.03
N VAL A 166 -9.11 10.01 11.97
CA VAL A 166 -8.98 8.91 11.00
C VAL A 166 -10.08 8.99 9.96
N LYS A 167 -9.72 8.89 8.69
CA LYS A 167 -10.64 8.87 7.55
C LYS A 167 -10.58 7.53 6.82
N MET A 168 -11.72 7.12 6.22
CA MET A 168 -11.83 5.86 5.48
C MET A 168 -10.83 5.79 4.32
N GLU A 169 -10.57 6.93 3.69
CA GLU A 169 -9.70 7.12 2.53
C GLU A 169 -8.24 6.75 2.81
N GLN A 170 -7.81 6.77 4.08
CA GLN A 170 -6.48 6.31 4.51
C GLN A 170 -6.30 4.79 4.30
N PHE A 171 -7.39 4.03 4.38
CA PHE A 171 -7.40 2.57 4.14
C PHE A 171 -7.59 2.21 2.67
N ARG A 172 -7.95 3.19 1.83
CA ARG A 172 -8.16 3.06 0.38
C ARG A 172 -9.09 1.90 -0.05
N PRO A 173 -10.23 1.67 0.64
CA PRO A 173 -11.17 0.64 0.20
C PRO A 173 -11.75 1.00 -1.16
N ASN A 174 -12.18 -0.02 -1.89
CA ASN A 174 -13.04 0.15 -3.06
C ASN A 174 -14.51 0.17 -2.66
N LEU A 175 -14.86 -0.68 -1.70
CA LEU A 175 -16.23 -0.92 -1.24
C LEU A 175 -16.33 -0.49 0.22
N VAL A 176 -17.20 0.45 0.54
CA VAL A 176 -17.52 0.80 1.92
C VAL A 176 -18.95 0.40 2.22
N VAL A 177 -19.14 -0.31 3.32
CA VAL A 177 -20.45 -0.83 3.72
C VAL A 177 -20.87 -0.32 5.09
N SER A 178 -22.18 -0.24 5.30
CA SER A 178 -22.80 0.03 6.60
C SER A 178 -23.85 -1.03 6.93
N GLY A 179 -24.53 -0.91 8.07
CA GLY A 179 -25.59 -1.82 8.50
C GLY A 179 -25.11 -3.12 9.15
N ALA A 180 -23.80 -3.35 9.19
CA ALA A 180 -23.14 -4.42 9.95
C ALA A 180 -22.55 -3.87 11.27
N SER A 181 -22.38 -4.74 12.26
CA SER A 181 -21.69 -4.41 13.52
C SER A 181 -20.20 -4.20 13.27
N ALA A 182 -19.51 -3.50 14.18
CA ALA A 182 -18.07 -3.32 14.06
C ALA A 182 -17.36 -4.69 13.99
N TRP A 183 -16.44 -4.83 13.05
CA TRP A 183 -15.62 -6.02 12.80
C TRP A 183 -16.37 -7.26 12.30
N GLU A 184 -17.67 -7.16 12.04
CA GLU A 184 -18.47 -8.28 11.56
C GLU A 184 -18.01 -8.78 10.19
N GLU A 185 -17.41 -7.91 9.37
CA GLU A 185 -16.83 -8.26 8.07
C GLU A 185 -15.72 -9.30 8.14
N ASP A 186 -15.08 -9.47 9.30
CA ASP A 186 -14.03 -10.48 9.50
C ASP A 186 -14.56 -11.92 9.43
N ARG A 187 -15.88 -12.09 9.58
CA ARG A 187 -16.55 -13.39 9.48
C ARG A 187 -17.14 -13.66 8.11
N TRP A 188 -17.11 -12.70 7.20
CA TRP A 188 -17.70 -12.90 5.88
C TRP A 188 -16.81 -13.80 5.04
N LYS A 189 -17.42 -14.76 4.33
CA LYS A 189 -16.72 -15.67 3.43
C LYS A 189 -17.15 -15.47 1.98
N VAL A 190 -18.45 -15.30 1.75
CA VAL A 190 -19.01 -14.99 0.44
C VAL A 190 -20.10 -13.95 0.64
N ILE A 191 -20.07 -12.89 -0.15
CA ILE A 191 -21.08 -11.83 -0.14
C ILE A 191 -21.58 -11.57 -1.55
N ARG A 192 -22.77 -10.96 -1.66
CA ARG A 192 -23.32 -10.45 -2.90
C ARG A 192 -23.65 -8.97 -2.74
N ILE A 193 -23.28 -8.16 -3.73
CA ILE A 193 -23.59 -6.72 -3.79
C ILE A 193 -24.24 -6.47 -5.15
N GLY A 194 -25.53 -6.12 -5.13
CA GLY A 194 -26.34 -6.16 -6.36
C GLY A 194 -26.31 -7.56 -6.97
N ASP A 195 -25.88 -7.67 -8.23
CA ASP A 195 -25.76 -8.95 -8.95
C ASP A 195 -24.35 -9.57 -8.88
N VAL A 196 -23.39 -8.92 -8.20
CA VAL A 196 -21.99 -9.35 -8.20
C VAL A 196 -21.68 -10.12 -6.92
N VAL A 197 -21.19 -11.35 -7.07
CA VAL A 197 -20.78 -12.22 -5.97
C VAL A 197 -19.28 -12.10 -5.75
N PHE A 198 -18.88 -11.94 -4.49
CA PHE A 198 -17.49 -11.82 -4.08
C PHE A 198 -17.10 -12.92 -3.11
N ASP A 199 -15.92 -13.50 -3.33
CA ASP A 199 -15.19 -14.26 -2.32
C ASP A 199 -14.42 -13.30 -1.42
N VAL A 200 -14.64 -13.42 -0.12
CA VAL A 200 -13.85 -12.72 0.90
C VAL A 200 -12.63 -13.58 1.21
N VAL A 201 -11.47 -13.18 0.67
CA VAL A 201 -10.31 -14.06 0.57
C VAL A 201 -9.46 -14.03 1.84
N LYS A 202 -9.16 -12.83 2.35
CA LYS A 202 -8.41 -12.66 3.59
C LYS A 202 -8.50 -11.23 4.15
N PRO A 203 -8.27 -11.06 5.47
CA PRO A 203 -8.05 -9.76 6.08
C PRO A 203 -6.94 -8.97 5.37
N CYS A 204 -7.09 -7.65 5.37
CA CYS A 204 -6.12 -6.77 4.75
C CYS A 204 -5.15 -6.19 5.78
N SER A 205 -3.92 -6.72 5.74
CA SER A 205 -2.80 -6.23 6.55
C SER A 205 -2.45 -4.79 6.18
N ARG A 206 -2.31 -3.96 7.20
CA ARG A 206 -2.14 -2.50 7.09
C ARG A 206 -0.68 -2.13 7.30
N CYS A 207 -0.28 -1.10 6.55
CA CYS A 207 1.09 -0.61 6.50
C CYS A 207 1.13 0.89 6.81
N ILE A 208 2.33 1.47 6.81
CA ILE A 208 2.55 2.89 7.06
C ILE A 208 1.72 3.82 6.16
N PHE A 209 1.21 3.34 5.01
CA PHE A 209 0.35 4.14 4.14
C PHE A 209 -0.86 4.69 4.90
N THR A 210 -1.45 3.92 5.83
CA THR A 210 -2.63 4.36 6.57
C THR A 210 -2.36 5.60 7.41
N THR A 211 -1.11 5.93 7.70
CA THR A 211 -0.76 7.13 8.48
C THR A 211 -0.64 8.39 7.61
N VAL A 212 -0.71 8.27 6.28
CA VAL A 212 -0.61 9.40 5.36
C VAL A 212 -1.95 10.14 5.30
N SER A 213 -1.95 11.44 5.64
CA SER A 213 -3.12 12.31 5.43
C SER A 213 -3.42 12.44 3.93
N PRO A 214 -4.63 12.09 3.46
CA PRO A 214 -5.03 12.24 2.06
C PRO A 214 -5.02 13.69 1.54
N GLU A 215 -5.16 14.66 2.44
CA GLU A 215 -5.18 16.09 2.11
C GLU A 215 -3.77 16.67 2.07
N LYS A 216 -2.96 16.38 3.09
CA LYS A 216 -1.63 16.99 3.28
C LYS A 216 -0.49 16.20 2.65
N GLY A 217 -0.70 14.91 2.36
CA GLY A 217 0.36 14.04 1.87
C GLY A 217 1.53 13.92 2.85
N GLN A 218 1.23 13.86 4.15
CA GLN A 218 2.22 13.75 5.23
C GLN A 218 1.83 12.57 6.13
N LYS A 219 2.83 11.79 6.55
CA LYS A 219 2.65 10.74 7.56
C LYS A 219 2.34 11.38 8.91
N HIS A 220 1.43 10.79 9.68
CA HIS A 220 1.15 11.23 11.04
C HIS A 220 2.41 11.03 11.90
N PRO A 221 2.87 12.04 12.65
CA PRO A 221 4.14 11.97 13.39
C PRO A 221 4.17 10.87 14.45
N ALA A 222 3.02 10.57 15.07
CA ALA A 222 2.89 9.48 16.04
C ALA A 222 2.58 8.10 15.41
N GLY A 223 2.56 7.98 14.07
CA GLY A 223 2.25 6.71 13.39
C GLY A 223 0.77 6.28 13.44
N GLU A 224 -0.15 7.21 13.72
CA GLU A 224 -1.60 6.93 13.74
C GLU A 224 -2.20 6.87 12.33
N PRO A 225 -3.23 6.04 12.09
CA PRO A 225 -3.93 5.17 13.05
C PRO A 225 -3.29 3.77 13.21
N LEU A 226 -2.15 3.51 12.55
CA LEU A 226 -1.53 2.19 12.58
C LEU A 226 -1.13 1.80 14.00
N LYS A 227 -0.59 2.75 14.78
CA LYS A 227 -0.27 2.55 16.20
C LYS A 227 -1.49 2.14 17.02
N THR A 228 -2.63 2.82 16.86
CA THR A 228 -3.87 2.42 17.52
C THR A 228 -4.34 1.03 17.07
N LEU A 229 -4.29 0.72 15.77
CA LEU A 229 -4.67 -0.62 15.29
C LEU A 229 -3.77 -1.71 15.90
N GLN A 230 -2.47 -1.46 16.07
CA GLN A 230 -1.56 -2.43 16.71
C GLN A 230 -1.99 -2.83 18.12
N SER A 231 -2.73 -1.98 18.85
CA SER A 231 -3.13 -2.26 20.23
C SER A 231 -4.31 -3.25 20.36
N PHE A 232 -5.01 -3.57 19.27
CA PHE A 232 -6.17 -4.47 19.35
C PHE A 232 -6.49 -5.27 18.06
N ARG A 233 -5.84 -4.94 16.94
CA ARG A 233 -6.03 -5.55 15.61
C ARG A 233 -4.79 -6.29 15.11
N THR A 234 -3.89 -6.68 16.01
CA THR A 234 -2.76 -7.54 15.68
C THR A 234 -3.23 -8.99 15.69
N ALA A 235 -3.15 -9.66 14.55
CA ALA A 235 -3.55 -11.05 14.39
C ALA A 235 -2.60 -11.97 15.16
N GLN A 236 -3.15 -12.85 16.00
CA GLN A 236 -2.32 -13.70 16.87
C GLN A 236 -1.60 -14.82 16.12
N ASP A 237 -2.05 -15.17 14.91
CA ASP A 237 -1.48 -16.25 14.10
C ASP A 237 -0.21 -15.81 13.34
N ASN A 238 -0.11 -14.53 12.96
CA ASN A 238 0.97 -14.07 12.09
C ASN A 238 1.49 -12.65 12.39
N GLY A 239 0.92 -11.94 13.37
CA GLY A 239 1.33 -10.58 13.75
C GLY A 239 0.91 -9.47 12.77
N ASP A 240 0.14 -9.77 11.72
CA ASP A 240 -0.38 -8.75 10.81
C ASP A 240 -1.36 -7.82 11.55
N VAL A 241 -1.31 -6.53 11.22
CA VAL A 241 -2.26 -5.54 11.75
C VAL A 241 -3.37 -5.36 10.73
N ASP A 242 -4.57 -5.87 11.01
CA ASP A 242 -5.63 -5.96 10.01
C ASP A 242 -6.75 -4.94 10.21
N PHE A 243 -7.24 -4.41 9.10
CA PHE A 243 -8.49 -3.65 9.02
C PHE A 243 -9.12 -3.99 7.68
N GLY A 244 -10.44 -4.14 7.53
CA GLY A 244 -11.08 -4.47 6.24
C GLY A 244 -10.62 -5.79 5.58
N GLN A 245 -11.25 -6.11 4.45
CA GLN A 245 -11.18 -7.44 3.82
C GLN A 245 -10.81 -7.35 2.34
N ASN A 246 -9.94 -8.25 1.86
CA ASN A 246 -9.61 -8.37 0.44
C ASN A 246 -10.58 -9.33 -0.26
N LEU A 247 -11.01 -8.98 -1.48
CA LEU A 247 -12.02 -9.74 -2.20
C LEU A 247 -11.63 -10.02 -3.65
N ILE A 248 -12.26 -11.05 -4.21
CA ILE A 248 -12.23 -11.39 -5.63
C ILE A 248 -13.69 -11.53 -6.09
N ALA A 249 -14.03 -10.89 -7.21
CA ALA A 249 -15.35 -11.05 -7.83
C ALA A 249 -15.42 -12.36 -8.62
N ARG A 250 -16.53 -13.08 -8.51
CA ARG A 250 -16.80 -14.32 -9.28
C ARG A 250 -17.38 -14.05 -10.66
N ASN A 251 -18.04 -12.92 -10.81
CA ASN A 251 -18.70 -12.47 -12.03
C ASN A 251 -18.56 -10.95 -12.14
N SER A 252 -19.01 -10.41 -13.28
CA SER A 252 -18.95 -8.97 -13.55
C SER A 252 -20.36 -8.38 -13.57
N GLY A 253 -20.48 -7.12 -13.19
CA GLY A 253 -21.78 -6.43 -13.11
C GLY A 253 -21.63 -5.00 -12.61
N VAL A 254 -22.67 -4.19 -12.81
CA VAL A 254 -22.69 -2.82 -12.31
C VAL A 254 -23.18 -2.82 -10.87
N ILE A 255 -22.35 -2.31 -9.96
CA ILE A 255 -22.71 -2.06 -8.56
C ILE A 255 -22.89 -0.57 -8.31
N ARG A 256 -23.76 -0.22 -7.37
CA ARG A 256 -24.18 1.15 -7.07
C ARG A 256 -24.15 1.40 -5.57
N VAL A 257 -23.85 2.64 -5.18
CA VAL A 257 -24.13 3.10 -3.82
C VAL A 257 -25.64 2.95 -3.57
N GLY A 258 -25.97 2.31 -2.45
CA GLY A 258 -27.33 1.92 -2.09
C GLY A 258 -27.66 0.45 -2.34
N ASP A 259 -26.83 -0.29 -3.09
CA ASP A 259 -27.05 -1.72 -3.29
C ASP A 259 -26.98 -2.48 -1.96
N GLU A 260 -27.89 -3.44 -1.82
CA GLU A 260 -27.90 -4.37 -0.69
C GLU A 260 -26.64 -5.23 -0.68
N VAL A 261 -26.10 -5.46 0.51
CA VAL A 261 -25.00 -6.40 0.76
C VAL A 261 -25.59 -7.62 1.45
N GLU A 262 -25.70 -8.72 0.72
CA GLU A 262 -26.17 -9.99 1.25
C GLU A 262 -24.98 -10.89 1.63
N ILE A 263 -25.02 -11.44 2.85
CA ILE A 263 -24.00 -12.36 3.34
C ILE A 263 -24.43 -13.79 2.99
N LEU A 264 -23.80 -14.38 1.97
CA LEU A 264 -24.13 -15.72 1.46
C LEU A 264 -23.45 -16.84 2.24
N ALA A 265 -22.27 -16.58 2.81
CA ALA A 265 -21.56 -17.53 3.65
C ALA A 265 -20.67 -16.81 4.66
N THR A 266 -20.47 -17.45 5.82
CA THR A 266 -19.57 -16.97 6.87
C THR A 266 -18.47 -17.97 7.18
N ALA A 267 -17.43 -17.50 7.85
CA ALA A 267 -16.34 -18.28 8.41
C ALA A 267 -15.98 -17.72 9.81
N PRO A 268 -15.25 -18.49 10.64
CA PRO A 268 -14.66 -17.93 11.86
C PRO A 268 -13.73 -16.76 11.53
N ALA A 269 -13.82 -15.68 12.31
CA ALA A 269 -12.88 -14.58 12.21
C ALA A 269 -11.51 -14.99 12.78
N LYS A 270 -10.46 -14.28 12.35
CA LYS A 270 -9.16 -14.35 13.02
C LYS A 270 -9.27 -13.86 14.46
N ILE A 271 -8.37 -14.37 15.30
CA ILE A 271 -8.23 -13.90 16.68
C ILE A 271 -7.25 -12.73 16.68
N TYR A 272 -7.71 -11.61 17.22
CA TYR A 272 -6.96 -10.37 17.33
C TYR A 272 -6.65 -10.04 18.78
N GLY A 273 -5.53 -9.36 18.99
CA GLY A 273 -5.15 -8.80 20.28
C GLY A 273 -4.24 -7.60 20.14
N ALA A 274 -3.73 -7.13 21.28
CA ALA A 274 -2.64 -6.20 21.29
C ALA A 274 -1.37 -6.85 20.72
N ALA A 275 -0.58 -6.07 19.99
CA ALA A 275 0.83 -6.41 19.81
C ALA A 275 1.46 -6.61 21.20
N ALA A 276 2.37 -7.58 21.33
CA ALA A 276 3.09 -7.80 22.58
C ALA A 276 3.69 -6.47 23.09
N ALA A 277 3.61 -6.25 24.41
CA ALA A 277 3.71 -4.93 25.06
C ALA A 277 4.89 -4.06 24.58
N ASP A 278 4.59 -2.79 24.33
CA ASP A 278 5.48 -1.66 24.05
C ASP A 278 6.76 -2.02 23.27
N ASP A 279 6.52 -2.41 22.02
CA ASP A 279 7.56 -2.67 21.02
C ASP A 279 8.25 -1.38 20.55
N THR A 280 7.79 -0.20 20.95
CA THR A 280 8.50 1.05 20.71
C THR A 280 9.79 1.08 21.53
N ALA A 281 10.92 1.19 20.86
CA ALA A 281 12.19 1.41 21.54
C ALA A 281 12.29 2.87 21.99
N ASN A 282 12.87 3.13 23.16
CA ASN A 282 13.20 4.50 23.57
C ASN A 282 14.30 5.02 22.63
N ILE A 283 13.91 5.90 21.70
CA ILE A 283 14.85 6.52 20.77
C ILE A 283 15.57 7.63 21.53
N THR A 284 16.79 7.36 22.00
CA THR A 284 17.68 8.41 22.47
C THR A 284 18.12 9.23 21.26
N GLN A 285 17.83 10.53 21.22
CA GLN A 285 18.36 11.41 20.16
C GLN A 285 19.89 11.39 20.21
N GLN A 286 20.49 10.96 19.10
CA GLN A 286 21.94 10.97 18.92
C GLN A 286 22.32 12.20 18.08
N PRO A 287 23.49 12.82 18.34
CA PRO A 287 24.03 13.85 17.47
C PRO A 287 24.14 13.34 16.03
N ASP A 288 23.81 14.19 15.06
CA ASP A 288 23.95 13.85 13.65
C ASP A 288 25.40 13.45 13.33
N ALA A 289 25.57 12.26 12.79
CA ALA A 289 26.86 11.69 12.48
C ALA A 289 26.77 10.81 11.22
N ASN A 290 27.82 10.89 10.41
CA ASN A 290 27.99 9.99 9.29
C ASN A 290 28.53 8.63 9.78
N VAL A 291 28.07 7.56 9.14
CA VAL A 291 28.54 6.19 9.37
C VAL A 291 28.89 5.52 8.04
N ASP A 292 29.82 4.58 8.06
CA ASP A 292 30.12 3.76 6.88
C ASP A 292 29.24 2.51 6.90
N ILE A 293 28.62 2.19 5.76
CA ILE A 293 27.73 1.05 5.60
C ILE A 293 28.27 0.19 4.46
N ASP A 294 28.60 -1.06 4.76
CA ASP A 294 28.96 -2.09 3.78
C ASP A 294 27.77 -3.04 3.57
N TRP A 295 27.28 -3.09 2.34
CA TRP A 295 26.32 -4.09 1.89
C TRP A 295 27.01 -5.08 0.94
N GLN A 296 27.29 -6.30 1.42
CA GLN A 296 27.88 -7.38 0.61
C GLN A 296 29.12 -6.96 -0.21
N GLY A 297 29.99 -6.13 0.37
CA GLY A 297 31.21 -5.61 -0.25
C GLY A 297 31.04 -4.23 -0.93
N GLN A 298 29.82 -3.70 -1.01
CA GLN A 298 29.56 -2.35 -1.50
C GLN A 298 29.50 -1.37 -0.32
N ALA A 299 30.59 -0.65 -0.09
CA ALA A 299 30.68 0.37 0.96
C ALA A 299 30.19 1.74 0.48
N PHE A 300 29.41 2.43 1.31
CA PHE A 300 28.96 3.79 1.10
C PHE A 300 28.82 4.56 2.40
N ARG A 301 28.75 5.88 2.32
CA ARG A 301 28.61 6.76 3.48
C ARG A 301 27.14 7.07 3.76
N GLY A 302 26.67 6.61 4.91
CA GLY A 302 25.33 6.84 5.45
C GLY A 302 25.35 7.79 6.65
N ASN A 303 24.25 7.78 7.42
CA ASN A 303 24.07 8.57 8.65
C ASN A 303 23.29 7.80 9.73
N ASN A 304 23.30 8.34 10.94
CA ASN A 304 22.57 7.84 12.10
C ASN A 304 21.18 8.49 12.30
N GLN A 305 20.59 9.05 11.26
CA GLN A 305 19.28 9.73 11.30
C GLN A 305 18.22 9.02 10.46
N GLN A 306 18.62 8.34 9.39
CA GLN A 306 17.74 7.66 8.44
C GLN A 306 17.70 6.15 8.67
N VAL A 307 16.55 5.51 8.41
CA VAL A 307 16.45 4.05 8.48
C VAL A 307 17.29 3.39 7.38
N LEU A 308 17.89 2.24 7.70
CA LEU A 308 18.74 1.47 6.80
C LEU A 308 18.11 1.20 5.44
N LEU A 309 16.80 0.90 5.40
CA LEU A 309 16.12 0.61 4.15
C LEU A 309 16.21 1.80 3.18
N GLU A 310 16.01 3.03 3.64
CA GLU A 310 16.07 4.22 2.78
C GLU A 310 17.50 4.51 2.32
N GLN A 311 18.48 4.30 3.21
CA GLN A 311 19.90 4.48 2.87
C GLN A 311 20.39 3.48 1.82
N LEU A 312 20.01 2.21 1.94
CA LEU A 312 20.31 1.16 0.95
C LEU A 312 19.66 1.48 -0.41
N GLU A 313 18.39 1.89 -0.40
CA GLU A 313 17.67 2.25 -1.63
C GLU A 313 18.31 3.43 -2.37
N ASN A 314 18.82 4.43 -1.64
CA ASN A 314 19.51 5.57 -2.23
C ASN A 314 20.82 5.17 -2.94
N GLN A 315 21.38 4.00 -2.64
CA GLN A 315 22.55 3.43 -3.31
C GLN A 315 22.19 2.42 -4.40
N GLY A 316 20.90 2.28 -4.72
CA GLY A 316 20.40 1.30 -5.68
C GLY A 316 20.33 -0.13 -5.14
N ILE A 317 20.57 -0.34 -3.84
CA ILE A 317 20.49 -1.67 -3.21
C ILE A 317 19.03 -1.96 -2.85
N ARG A 318 18.50 -3.07 -3.37
CA ARG A 318 17.09 -3.44 -3.23
C ARG A 318 16.88 -4.57 -2.24
N ILE A 319 16.32 -4.21 -1.08
CA ILE A 319 15.82 -5.16 -0.08
C ILE A 319 14.31 -5.30 -0.26
N PRO A 320 13.74 -6.52 -0.28
CA PRO A 320 12.29 -6.69 -0.25
C PRO A 320 11.69 -5.93 0.93
N TYR A 321 10.56 -5.26 0.75
CA TYR A 321 9.83 -4.66 1.87
C TYR A 321 8.34 -4.76 1.60
N SER A 322 7.52 -4.45 2.62
CA SER A 322 6.07 -4.32 2.45
C SER A 322 5.51 -3.21 3.35
N CYS A 323 5.67 -3.34 4.67
CA CYS A 323 5.02 -2.42 5.60
C CYS A 323 5.74 -1.07 5.81
N ARG A 324 7.08 -1.04 5.68
CA ARG A 324 7.97 0.07 6.09
C ARG A 324 7.71 0.61 7.51
N ALA A 325 7.28 -0.28 8.40
CA ALA A 325 6.94 0.04 9.78
C ALA A 325 7.55 -0.97 10.77
N GLY A 326 8.44 -1.87 10.31
CA GLY A 326 9.07 -2.88 11.16
C GLY A 326 8.13 -4.00 11.64
N ILE A 327 7.02 -4.29 10.96
CA ILE A 327 6.01 -5.27 11.43
C ILE A 327 5.99 -6.53 10.55
N CYS A 328 6.04 -6.37 9.22
CA CYS A 328 5.83 -7.49 8.30
C CYS A 328 7.04 -8.42 8.09
N GLY A 329 8.20 -8.13 8.67
CA GLY A 329 9.43 -8.92 8.49
C GLY A 329 10.07 -8.90 7.09
N SER A 330 9.38 -8.45 6.05
CA SER A 330 9.88 -8.49 4.66
C SER A 330 11.25 -7.83 4.44
N CYS A 331 11.60 -6.80 5.21
CA CYS A 331 12.84 -6.03 5.11
C CYS A 331 13.99 -6.62 5.95
N ARG A 332 13.91 -7.89 6.32
CA ARG A 332 14.89 -8.58 7.16
C ARG A 332 16.19 -8.81 6.40
N VAL A 333 17.30 -8.55 7.07
CA VAL A 333 18.67 -8.79 6.61
C VAL A 333 19.53 -9.25 7.79
N GLN A 334 20.71 -9.81 7.53
CA GLN A 334 21.70 -10.15 8.55
C GLN A 334 22.57 -8.93 8.89
N LEU A 335 22.74 -8.64 10.19
CA LEU A 335 23.75 -7.73 10.70
C LEU A 335 25.02 -8.54 11.02
N LEU A 336 26.08 -8.36 10.23
CA LEU A 336 27.34 -9.08 10.39
C LEU A 336 28.28 -8.37 11.36
N GLU A 337 28.39 -7.05 11.25
CA GLU A 337 29.25 -6.21 12.11
C GLU A 337 28.56 -4.86 12.38
N GLY A 338 28.83 -4.28 13.54
CA GLY A 338 28.33 -2.96 13.95
C GLY A 338 27.08 -2.99 14.83
N GLU A 339 26.55 -1.80 15.13
CA GLU A 339 25.38 -1.61 15.99
C GLU A 339 24.34 -0.72 15.30
N VAL A 340 23.06 -1.06 15.50
CA VAL A 340 21.93 -0.24 15.07
C VAL A 340 21.11 0.21 16.27
N THR A 341 20.45 1.35 16.12
CA THR A 341 19.40 1.82 17.01
C THR A 341 18.05 1.36 16.43
N PRO A 342 17.37 0.38 17.02
CA PRO A 342 16.05 -0.02 16.58
C PRO A 342 15.01 1.06 16.91
N LEU A 343 14.10 1.34 15.98
CA LEU A 343 12.87 2.12 16.25
C LEU A 343 11.79 1.25 16.92
N LYS A 344 11.92 -0.07 16.78
CA LYS A 344 11.06 -1.07 17.40
C LYS A 344 11.89 -2.23 17.95
N LYS A 345 11.59 -2.75 19.14
CA LYS A 345 12.35 -3.86 19.76
C LYS A 345 12.35 -5.11 18.86
N SER A 346 11.22 -5.41 18.24
CA SER A 346 11.02 -6.51 17.27
C SER A 346 11.77 -6.32 15.95
N ALA A 347 12.36 -5.15 15.72
CA ALA A 347 13.21 -4.92 14.56
C ALA A 347 14.57 -5.64 14.67
N MET A 348 14.91 -6.17 15.85
CA MET A 348 16.10 -6.96 16.11
C MET A 348 15.68 -8.40 16.39
N GLY A 349 16.22 -9.35 15.64
CA GLY A 349 16.09 -10.79 15.91
C GLY A 349 17.22 -11.28 16.81
N ASP A 350 16.93 -12.31 17.61
CA ASP A 350 17.93 -12.97 18.46
C ASP A 350 19.01 -13.73 17.65
N ASP A 351 18.76 -13.94 16.36
CA ASP A 351 19.66 -14.57 15.38
C ASP A 351 20.63 -13.60 14.69
N GLY A 352 20.68 -12.34 15.17
CA GLY A 352 21.49 -11.28 14.56
C GLY A 352 20.88 -10.70 13.28
N THR A 353 19.62 -11.04 12.96
CA THR A 353 18.91 -10.37 11.88
C THR A 353 18.30 -9.05 12.34
N ILE A 354 18.13 -8.12 11.41
CA ILE A 354 17.50 -6.82 11.65
C ILE A 354 16.49 -6.48 10.57
N LEU A 355 15.49 -5.66 10.90
CA LEU A 355 14.54 -5.09 9.96
C LEU A 355 15.04 -3.72 9.48
N CYS A 356 15.60 -3.64 8.27
CA CYS A 356 16.18 -2.39 7.71
C CYS A 356 15.22 -1.21 7.77
N CYS A 357 13.92 -1.46 7.66
CA CYS A 357 12.88 -0.44 7.66
C CYS A 357 12.53 0.11 9.05
N SER A 358 13.19 -0.37 10.10
CA SER A 358 12.97 0.03 11.49
C SER A 358 14.25 0.05 12.32
N CYS A 359 15.42 0.10 11.67
CA CYS A 359 16.73 0.22 12.31
C CYS A 359 17.52 1.37 11.68
N VAL A 360 18.11 2.21 12.52
CA VAL A 360 18.99 3.33 12.13
C VAL A 360 20.42 2.96 12.52
N PRO A 361 21.45 3.19 11.68
CA PRO A 361 22.82 2.91 12.06
C PRO A 361 23.28 3.67 13.31
N LYS A 362 24.05 3.03 14.19
CA LYS A 362 24.71 3.67 15.34
C LYS A 362 26.22 3.73 15.17
N THR A 363 26.80 2.69 14.57
CA THR A 363 28.23 2.62 14.20
C THR A 363 28.38 2.24 12.72
N ALA A 364 29.61 2.05 12.26
CA ALA A 364 29.84 1.46 10.94
C ALA A 364 29.27 0.04 10.88
N LEU A 365 28.63 -0.30 9.77
CA LEU A 365 27.85 -1.53 9.62
C LEU A 365 28.37 -2.40 8.50
N LYS A 366 28.23 -3.72 8.67
CA LYS A 366 28.35 -4.71 7.61
C LYS A 366 27.12 -5.57 7.56
N LEU A 367 26.49 -5.63 6.39
CA LEU A 367 25.18 -6.23 6.18
C LEU A 367 25.24 -7.29 5.08
N ALA A 368 24.43 -8.34 5.24
CA ALA A 368 24.20 -9.34 4.22
C ALA A 368 22.72 -9.70 4.13
N ARG A 369 22.32 -10.28 3.00
CA ARG A 369 20.94 -10.66 2.73
C ARG A 369 20.40 -11.74 3.66
#